data_AF-A0A7C8LVA6-F1
#
_entry.id   AF-A0A7C8LVA6-F1
#
_cell.length_a   1.000
_cell.length_b   1.000
_cell.length_c   1.000
_cell.angle_alpha   90.00
_cell.angle_beta   90.00
_cell.angle_gamma   90.00
#
_symmetry.space_group_name_H-M   'P 1'
#
loop_
_entity.id
_entity.type
_entity.pdbx_description
1 polymer ?
#
loop_
_entity_poly.entity_id
_entity_poly.type
_entity_poly.pdbx_seq_one_letter_code
_entity_poly.pdbx_strand_id
1 'polypeptide(L)'
;MTNHSVTLGEQIEKLVREHIAACRVSAREAVDRAFASADARSKPAALTKTSRIGRRRASAEVAALSERLYEAVCARPGEMMTVLGPVVGACPRELHRPMAVLKDAGRVRSVGQRHMTRYFPTLGDAAPAA
;
A
#
# COMPACT_ATOMS: atom_id res chain seq x y z
N MET A 1 -41.08 -21.19 -22.60
CA MET A 1 -40.03 -21.37 -21.58
C MET A 1 -39.12 -20.14 -21.56
N THR A 2 -39.53 -19.07 -20.86
CA THR A 2 -38.84 -17.74 -20.90
C THR A 2 -38.77 -17.04 -19.54
N ASN A 3 -39.15 -17.71 -18.43
CA ASN A 3 -39.28 -17.06 -17.12
C ASN A 3 -37.98 -17.02 -16.30
N HIS A 4 -36.98 -17.87 -16.61
CA HIS A 4 -35.71 -17.92 -15.87
C HIS A 4 -34.74 -16.78 -16.20
N SER A 5 -34.76 -16.27 -17.43
CA SER A 5 -33.89 -15.15 -17.84
C SER A 5 -34.39 -13.81 -17.30
N VAL A 6 -35.72 -13.61 -17.27
CA VAL A 6 -36.34 -12.41 -16.69
C VAL A 6 -36.08 -12.33 -15.18
N THR A 7 -36.21 -13.45 -14.48
CA THR A 7 -35.96 -13.51 -13.02
C THR A 7 -34.48 -13.31 -12.67
N LEU A 8 -33.54 -13.79 -13.50
CA LEU A 8 -32.12 -13.53 -13.29
C LEU A 8 -31.77 -12.05 -13.55
N GLY A 9 -32.35 -11.43 -14.58
CA GLY A 9 -32.17 -10.00 -14.86
C GLY A 9 -32.62 -9.13 -13.69
N GLU A 10 -33.81 -9.40 -13.15
CA GLU A 10 -34.34 -8.70 -11.98
C GLU A 10 -33.46 -8.87 -10.72
N GLN A 11 -32.90 -10.06 -10.52
CA GLN A 11 -31.98 -10.32 -9.40
C GLN A 11 -30.66 -9.56 -9.55
N ILE A 12 -30.10 -9.50 -10.76
CA ILE A 12 -28.88 -8.73 -11.05
C ILE A 12 -29.15 -7.24 -10.82
N GLU A 13 -30.27 -6.71 -11.32
CA GLU A 13 -30.63 -5.30 -11.13
C GLU A 13 -30.80 -4.93 -9.66
N LYS A 14 -31.44 -5.81 -8.88
CA LYS A 14 -31.59 -5.63 -7.43
C LYS A 14 -30.23 -5.59 -6.73
N LEU A 15 -29.34 -6.54 -7.04
CA LEU A 15 -28.01 -6.63 -6.43
C LEU A 15 -27.16 -5.40 -6.78
N VAL A 16 -27.19 -4.95 -8.03
CA VAL A 16 -26.48 -3.74 -8.49
C VAL A 16 -27.01 -2.51 -7.75
N ARG A 17 -28.32 -2.39 -7.58
CA ARG A 17 -28.94 -1.27 -6.86
C ARG A 17 -28.50 -1.22 -5.39
N GLU A 18 -28.48 -2.37 -4.72
CA GLU A 18 -28.02 -2.50 -3.34
C GLU A 18 -26.53 -2.14 -3.21
N HIS A 19 -25.70 -2.61 -4.14
CA HIS A 19 -24.27 -2.27 -4.17
C HIS A 19 -24.03 -0.77 -4.37
N ILE A 20 -24.73 -0.14 -5.33
CA ILE A 20 -24.64 1.31 -5.56
C ILE A 20 -25.06 2.08 -4.30
N ALA A 21 -26.11 1.65 -3.61
CA ALA A 21 -26.55 2.28 -2.37
C ALA A 21 -25.47 2.18 -1.28
N ALA A 22 -24.88 1.00 -1.09
CA ALA A 22 -23.78 0.80 -0.13
C ALA A 22 -22.56 1.65 -0.46
N CYS A 23 -22.14 1.71 -1.74
CA CYS A 23 -21.05 2.56 -2.19
C CYS A 23 -21.32 4.04 -1.91
N ARG A 24 -22.56 4.51 -2.14
CA ARG A 24 -22.94 5.91 -1.86
C ARG A 24 -22.86 6.25 -0.37
N VAL A 25 -23.28 5.34 0.51
CA VAL A 25 -23.18 5.53 1.97
C VAL A 25 -21.71 5.61 2.38
N SER A 26 -20.90 4.63 1.96
CA SER A 26 -19.47 4.60 2.28
C SER A 26 -18.71 5.83 1.75
N ALA A 27 -19.04 6.30 0.54
CA ALA A 27 -18.47 7.51 -0.02
C ALA A 27 -18.83 8.76 0.81
N ARG A 28 -20.09 8.88 1.26
CA ARG A 28 -20.52 10.00 2.13
C ARG A 28 -19.77 10.00 3.45
N GLU A 29 -19.68 8.86 4.13
CA GLU A 29 -18.95 8.75 5.39
C GLU A 29 -17.46 9.08 5.25
N ALA A 30 -16.84 8.68 4.14
CA ALA A 30 -15.45 9.01 3.85
C ALA A 30 -15.24 10.52 3.65
N VAL A 31 -16.17 11.17 2.94
CA VAL A 31 -16.16 12.61 2.71
C VAL A 31 -16.37 13.38 4.01
N ASP A 32 -17.37 13.00 4.82
CA ASP A 32 -17.64 13.62 6.12
C ASP A 32 -16.44 13.52 7.06
N ARG A 33 -15.78 12.35 7.10
CA ARG A 33 -14.55 12.15 7.87
C ARG A 33 -13.41 13.03 7.36
N ALA A 34 -13.26 13.17 6.05
CA ALA A 34 -12.22 14.01 5.47
C ALA A 34 -12.43 15.49 5.84
N PHE A 35 -13.66 16.00 5.71
CA PHE A 35 -14.01 17.37 6.08
C PHE A 35 -13.85 17.63 7.59
N ALA A 36 -14.32 16.72 8.46
CA ALA A 36 -14.10 16.83 9.89
C ALA A 36 -12.60 16.89 10.26
N SER A 37 -11.76 16.13 9.55
CA SER A 37 -10.31 16.13 9.74
C SER A 37 -9.60 17.36 9.18
N ALA A 38 -10.21 18.06 8.21
CA ALA A 38 -9.72 19.30 7.64
C ALA A 38 -10.07 20.48 8.56
N ASP A 39 -11.27 20.50 9.13
CA ASP A 39 -11.73 21.55 10.05
C ASP A 39 -10.96 21.50 11.39
N ALA A 40 -10.67 20.30 11.89
CA ALA A 40 -9.77 20.11 13.04
C ALA A 40 -8.33 20.60 12.80
N ARG A 41 -7.90 20.70 11.53
CA ARG A 41 -6.56 21.16 11.13
C ARG A 41 -6.47 22.68 11.01
N SER A 42 -7.61 23.38 10.98
CA SER A 42 -7.71 24.83 10.82
C SER A 42 -7.52 25.61 12.14
N LYS A 43 -7.50 24.93 13.29
CA LYS A 43 -7.18 25.57 14.58
C LYS A 43 -5.66 25.69 14.73
N PRO A 44 -5.07 26.90 14.80
CA PRO A 44 -3.64 27.04 15.02
C PRO A 44 -3.34 26.76 16.50
N ALA A 45 -3.05 25.50 16.82
CA ALA A 45 -2.49 25.13 18.11
C ALA A 45 -1.00 25.50 18.13
N ALA A 46 -0.64 26.32 19.12
CA ALA A 46 0.68 26.87 19.33
C ALA A 46 1.82 25.85 19.19
N LEU A 47 2.91 26.32 18.55
CA LEU A 47 4.19 25.63 18.36
C LEU A 47 4.72 25.03 19.68
N THR A 48 4.48 23.74 19.92
CA THR A 48 5.29 22.95 20.86
C THR A 48 5.42 21.49 20.40
N LYS A 49 6.62 21.16 19.90
CA LYS A 49 7.25 19.81 19.92
C LYS A 49 6.35 18.59 19.59
N THR A 50 5.75 18.52 18.39
CA THR A 50 5.07 17.30 17.89
C THR A 50 5.81 16.60 16.73
N SER A 51 7.13 16.75 16.62
CA SER A 51 7.88 16.07 15.55
C SER A 51 7.99 14.55 15.74
N ARG A 52 8.04 14.07 17.00
CA ARG A 52 8.26 12.64 17.29
C ARG A 52 7.10 11.74 16.89
N ILE A 53 5.85 12.18 17.07
CA ILE A 53 4.66 11.38 16.73
C ILE A 53 4.49 11.29 15.20
N GLY A 54 4.65 12.42 14.49
CA GLY A 54 4.62 12.43 13.02
C GLY A 54 5.74 11.57 12.41
N ARG A 55 6.96 11.67 12.96
CA ARG A 55 8.09 10.83 12.54
C ARG A 55 7.86 9.34 12.81
N ARG A 56 7.20 9.00 13.92
CA ARG A 56 6.85 7.61 14.26
C ARG A 56 5.77 7.04 13.33
N ARG A 57 4.75 7.82 12.98
CA ARG A 57 3.74 7.39 11.98
C ARG A 57 4.38 7.15 10.62
N ALA A 58 5.22 8.08 10.15
CA ALA A 58 5.98 7.89 8.92
C ALA A 58 6.91 6.67 8.96
N SER A 59 7.51 6.36 10.12
CA SER A 59 8.32 5.15 10.29
C SER A 59 7.49 3.86 10.21
N ALA A 60 6.29 3.86 10.79
CA ALA A 60 5.39 2.71 10.73
C ALA A 60 4.85 2.47 9.31
N GLU A 61 4.55 3.55 8.58
CA GLU A 61 4.13 3.49 7.17
C GLU A 61 5.24 2.92 6.27
N VAL A 62 6.49 3.35 6.48
CA VAL A 62 7.64 2.79 5.76
C VAL A 62 7.83 1.31 6.09
N ALA A 63 7.67 0.89 7.34
CA ALA A 63 7.77 -0.52 7.72
C ALA A 63 6.68 -1.37 7.04
N ALA A 64 5.43 -0.93 7.07
CA ALA A 64 4.33 -1.62 6.40
C ALA A 64 4.51 -1.69 4.87
N LEU A 65 5.04 -0.63 4.26
CA LEU A 65 5.39 -0.63 2.84
C LEU A 65 6.60 -1.54 2.54
N SER A 66 7.56 -1.64 3.46
CA SER A 66 8.72 -2.53 3.33
C SER A 66 8.32 -4.00 3.34
N GLU A 67 7.39 -4.41 4.20
CA GLU A 67 6.91 -5.80 4.21
C GLU A 67 6.18 -6.16 2.90
N ARG A 68 5.25 -5.31 2.44
CA ARG A 68 4.58 -5.53 1.15
C ARG A 68 5.56 -5.56 -0.03
N LEU A 69 6.58 -4.70 0.00
CA LEU A 69 7.64 -4.68 -1.00
C LEU A 69 8.47 -5.95 -0.97
N TYR A 70 8.80 -6.46 0.21
CA TYR A 70 9.53 -7.71 0.37
C TYR A 70 8.75 -8.90 -0.17
N GLU A 71 7.45 -8.99 0.15
CA GLU A 71 6.56 -10.03 -0.41
C GLU A 71 6.53 -9.99 -1.94
N ALA A 72 6.42 -8.78 -2.52
CA ALA A 72 6.43 -8.60 -3.97
C ALA A 72 7.77 -9.02 -4.61
N VAL A 73 8.90 -8.72 -3.95
CA VAL A 73 10.24 -9.16 -4.39
C VAL A 73 10.40 -10.68 -4.29
N CYS A 74 9.84 -11.30 -3.25
CA CYS A 74 9.85 -12.77 -3.12
C CYS A 74 9.00 -13.45 -4.19
N ALA A 75 7.84 -12.88 -4.51
CA ALA A 75 6.95 -13.40 -5.55
C ALA A 75 7.53 -13.20 -6.97
N ARG A 76 8.32 -12.14 -7.19
CA ARG A 76 8.87 -11.77 -8.50
C ARG A 76 10.35 -11.39 -8.39
N PRO A 77 11.24 -12.37 -8.13
CA PRO A 77 12.66 -12.10 -8.03
C PRO A 77 13.21 -11.63 -9.38
N GLY A 78 14.11 -10.66 -9.34
CA GLY A 78 14.76 -10.09 -10.52
C GLY A 78 14.00 -8.94 -11.16
N GLU A 79 12.90 -8.48 -10.56
CA GLU A 79 12.15 -7.34 -11.09
C GLU A 79 12.74 -5.98 -10.69
N MET A 80 12.35 -4.94 -11.45
CA MET A 80 12.72 -3.55 -11.19
C MET A 80 11.62 -2.79 -10.43
N MET A 81 11.97 -1.64 -9.84
CA MET A 81 11.02 -0.84 -9.03
C MET A 81 9.79 -0.35 -9.80
N THR A 82 9.87 -0.14 -11.11
CA THR A 82 8.71 0.27 -11.94
C THR A 82 7.68 -0.84 -12.07
N VAL A 83 8.11 -2.10 -12.01
CA VAL A 83 7.23 -3.28 -12.01
C VAL A 83 6.71 -3.56 -10.61
N LEU A 84 7.55 -3.40 -9.58
CA LEU A 84 7.17 -3.64 -8.18
C LEU A 84 6.21 -2.57 -7.64
N GLY A 85 6.34 -1.30 -8.05
CA GLY A 85 5.50 -0.18 -7.60
C GLY A 85 3.99 -0.42 -7.70
N PRO A 86 3.46 -0.70 -8.91
CA PRO A 86 2.04 -1.00 -9.08
C PRO A 86 1.55 -2.19 -8.26
N VAL A 87 2.39 -3.21 -8.05
CA VAL A 87 2.04 -4.42 -7.27
C VAL A 87 1.79 -4.08 -5.81
N VAL A 88 2.55 -3.14 -5.25
CA VAL A 88 2.42 -2.74 -3.83
C VAL A 88 1.63 -1.44 -3.64
N GLY A 89 1.08 -0.90 -4.73
CA GLY A 89 0.25 0.32 -4.72
C GLY A 89 1.04 1.60 -4.40
N ALA A 90 2.31 1.68 -4.81
CA ALA A 90 3.17 2.83 -4.54
C ALA A 90 3.96 3.28 -5.77
N CYS A 91 4.34 4.56 -5.81
CA CYS A 91 5.19 5.09 -6.88
C CYS A 91 6.64 4.64 -6.69
N PRO A 92 7.44 4.48 -7.77
CA PRO A 92 8.86 4.12 -7.66
C PRO A 92 9.68 5.05 -6.74
N ARG A 93 9.32 6.34 -6.66
CA ARG A 93 9.98 7.29 -5.74
C ARG A 93 9.76 6.95 -4.26
N GLU A 94 8.58 6.47 -3.92
CA GLU A 94 8.18 6.14 -2.54
C GLU A 94 8.83 4.85 -2.07
N LEU A 95 9.15 3.95 -3.00
CA LEU A 95 9.79 2.67 -2.73
C LEU A 95 11.29 2.78 -2.39
N HIS A 96 11.95 3.91 -2.66
CA HIS A 96 13.40 4.01 -2.47
C HIS A 96 13.81 3.83 -1.00
N ARG A 97 13.06 4.43 -0.08
CA ARG A 97 13.34 4.33 1.36
C ARG A 97 12.99 2.94 1.95
N PRO A 98 11.81 2.35 1.68
CA PRO A 98 11.53 0.96 2.02
C PRO A 98 12.57 -0.03 1.47
N MET A 99 12.99 0.13 0.20
CA MET A 99 14.00 -0.73 -0.41
C MET A 99 15.36 -0.59 0.29
N ALA A 100 15.76 0.62 0.67
CA ALA A 100 16.98 0.83 1.45
C ALA A 100 16.90 0.10 2.80
N VAL A 101 15.79 0.20 3.53
CA VAL A 101 15.58 -0.53 4.79
C VAL A 101 15.71 -2.04 4.60
N LEU A 102 15.14 -2.60 3.54
CA LEU A 102 15.24 -4.03 3.23
C LEU A 102 16.66 -4.47 2.88
N LYS A 103 17.43 -3.62 2.18
CA LYS A 103 18.84 -3.86 1.87
C LYS A 103 19.72 -3.80 3.12
N ASP A 104 19.51 -2.78 3.97
CA ASP A 104 20.23 -2.60 5.22
C ASP A 104 19.97 -3.76 6.19
N ALA A 105 18.74 -4.28 6.20
CA ALA A 105 18.37 -5.48 6.95
C ALA A 105 18.86 -6.80 6.31
N GLY A 106 19.60 -6.75 5.19
CA GLY A 106 20.11 -7.92 4.49
C GLY A 106 19.06 -8.79 3.80
N ARG A 107 17.79 -8.39 3.79
CA ARG A 107 16.66 -9.17 3.25
C ARG A 107 16.57 -9.13 1.73
N VAL A 108 17.09 -8.08 1.09
CA VAL A 108 17.05 -7.91 -0.37
C VAL A 108 18.43 -7.54 -0.87
N ARG A 109 18.84 -8.13 -2.00
CA ARG A 109 20.03 -7.75 -2.76
C ARG A 109 19.66 -7.15 -4.10
N SER A 110 20.49 -6.26 -4.61
CA SER A 110 20.32 -5.61 -5.91
C SER A 110 21.46 -5.99 -6.85
N VAL A 111 21.15 -6.37 -8.09
CA VAL A 111 22.12 -6.68 -9.15
C VAL A 111 21.94 -5.72 -10.32
N GLY A 112 23.02 -5.29 -10.94
CA GLY A 112 23.01 -4.33 -12.05
C GLY A 112 23.16 -2.89 -11.58
N GLN A 113 23.04 -1.96 -12.53
CA GLN A 113 23.31 -0.53 -12.30
C GLN A 113 22.20 0.34 -12.89
N ARG A 114 21.89 1.45 -12.21
CA ARG A 114 20.90 2.46 -12.63
C ARG A 114 19.56 1.82 -13.05
N HIS A 115 19.15 1.99 -14.31
CA HIS A 115 17.90 1.46 -14.87
C HIS A 115 17.89 -0.06 -15.05
N MET A 116 19.03 -0.74 -14.96
CA MET A 116 19.13 -2.20 -15.05
C MET A 116 19.13 -2.88 -13.68
N THR A 117 18.88 -2.12 -12.60
CA THR A 117 18.89 -2.66 -11.25
C THR A 117 17.72 -3.63 -11.06
N ARG A 118 18.05 -4.88 -10.73
CA ARG A 118 17.13 -5.98 -10.44
C ARG A 118 17.22 -6.38 -8.97
N TYR A 119 16.07 -6.59 -8.33
CA TYR A 119 16.01 -6.89 -6.90
C TYR A 119 15.69 -8.36 -6.66
N PHE A 120 16.42 -8.98 -5.75
CA PHE A 120 16.27 -10.40 -5.39
C PHE A 120 16.16 -10.53 -3.87
N PRO A 121 15.32 -11.45 -3.37
CA PRO A 121 15.32 -11.78 -1.96
C PRO A 121 16.65 -12.43 -1.60
N THR A 122 17.21 -12.06 -0.46
CA THR A 122 18.28 -12.83 0.17
C THR A 122 17.59 -13.97 0.92
N LEU A 123 17.52 -15.15 0.32
CA LEU A 123 17.15 -16.37 1.05
C LEU A 123 18.11 -16.45 2.23
N GLY A 124 17.58 -16.42 3.46
CA GLY A 124 18.40 -16.30 4.65
C GLY A 124 19.57 -17.29 4.64
N ASP A 125 20.78 -16.77 4.83
CA ASP A 125 21.71 -17.53 5.66
C ASP A 125 21.02 -17.65 7.01
N ALA A 126 20.77 -18.89 7.43
CA ALA A 126 20.68 -19.18 8.85
C ALA A 126 21.92 -18.56 9.53
N ALA A 127 21.74 -17.99 10.71
CA ALA A 127 22.76 -17.29 11.50
C ALA A 127 24.18 -17.92 11.40
N PRO A 128 25.27 -17.12 11.43
CA PRO A 128 26.56 -17.69 11.78
C PRO A 128 26.52 -18.07 13.25
N ALA A 129 26.34 -19.37 13.52
CA ALA A 129 26.84 -19.98 14.74
C ALA A 129 28.35 -20.18 14.54
N ALA A 130 29.16 -19.27 15.08
CA ALA A 130 30.56 -19.48 15.45
C ALA A 130 30.96 -18.39 16.45
#